data_AF-A0A6G6YLJ7-F1
#
_entry.id   AF-A0A6G6YLJ7-F1
#
_cell.length_a   1.000
_cell.length_b   1.000
_cell.length_c   1.000
_cell.angle_alpha   90.00
_cell.angle_beta   90.00
_cell.angle_gamma   90.00
#
_symmetry.space_group_name_H-M   'P 1'
#
loop_
_entity.id
_entity.type
_entity.pdbx_description
1 polymer ?
#
loop_
_entity_poly.entity_id
_entity_poly.type
_entity_poly.pdbx_seq_one_letter_code
_entity_poly.pdbx_strand_id
1 'polypeptide(L)'
;MKVWIYTDTSKIVGDPEHLKVFATNETAQVWFKQNDPEGVAFAYEIILGPRYLAKTLLVLSVLLLGLADLFTTNTILNLGFGELNPFMHVAQTLLGPWWLIPKLGLTYIMMWLLWRSNNPYNIALVVALCCTPVLNNLLIITGAN
;
A
#
# COMPACT_ATOMS: atom_id res chain seq x y z
N MET A 1 16.39 1.25 -2.98
CA MET A 1 17.67 0.86 -3.63
C MET A 1 17.79 1.71 -4.88
N LYS A 2 18.96 2.21 -5.23
CA LYS A 2 19.14 3.04 -6.42
C LYS A 2 20.02 2.29 -7.41
N VAL A 3 19.71 2.39 -8.69
CA VAL A 3 20.62 2.01 -9.77
C VAL A 3 20.96 3.25 -10.58
N TRP A 4 22.14 3.26 -11.14
CA TRP A 4 22.65 4.37 -11.92
C TRP A 4 22.67 3.95 -13.38
N ILE A 5 21.95 4.68 -14.22
CA ILE A 5 21.82 4.34 -15.64
C ILE A 5 22.58 5.39 -16.44
N TYR A 6 23.54 4.91 -17.23
CA TYR A 6 24.26 5.67 -18.24
C TYR A 6 23.73 5.30 -19.62
N THR A 7 23.56 6.28 -20.50
CA THR A 7 23.13 6.09 -21.89
C THR A 7 24.16 6.71 -22.81
N ASP A 8 24.74 5.90 -23.69
CA ASP A 8 25.67 6.37 -24.72
C ASP A 8 24.87 6.83 -25.94
N THR A 9 24.79 8.15 -26.11
CA THR A 9 24.06 8.78 -27.22
C THR A 9 24.75 8.64 -28.57
N SER A 10 26.02 8.19 -28.60
CA SER A 10 26.72 7.88 -29.86
C SER A 10 26.30 6.54 -30.46
N LYS A 11 25.67 5.66 -29.67
CA LYS A 11 25.22 4.32 -30.07
C LYS A 11 23.73 4.32 -30.41
N ILE A 12 23.35 3.43 -31.33
CA ILE A 12 21.95 3.23 -31.70
C ILE A 12 21.18 2.47 -30.61
N VAL A 13 19.89 2.77 -30.49
CA VAL A 13 18.99 2.05 -29.57
C VAL A 13 18.94 0.58 -29.97
N GLY A 14 19.30 -0.30 -29.02
CA GLY A 14 19.42 -1.75 -29.25
C GLY A 14 20.86 -2.27 -29.31
N ASP A 15 21.86 -1.37 -29.39
CA ASP A 15 23.26 -1.74 -29.21
C ASP A 15 23.51 -2.17 -27.74
N PRO A 16 24.19 -3.31 -27.48
CA PRO A 16 24.54 -3.74 -26.12
C PRO A 16 25.31 -2.71 -25.30
N GLU A 17 26.04 -1.80 -25.95
CA GLU A 17 26.82 -0.74 -25.30
C GLU A 17 26.04 0.57 -25.14
N HIS A 18 24.83 0.68 -25.71
CA HIS A 18 24.02 1.89 -25.62
C HIS A 18 23.59 2.22 -24.19
N LEU A 19 23.44 1.21 -23.32
CA LEU A 19 22.96 1.40 -21.96
C LEU A 19 23.80 0.59 -20.96
N LYS A 20 24.30 1.27 -19.93
CA LYS A 20 24.97 0.64 -18.78
C LYS A 20 24.24 0.92 -17.49
N VAL A 21 24.16 -0.12 -16.65
CA VAL A 21 23.56 -0.05 -15.32
C VAL A 21 24.62 -0.33 -14.28
N PHE A 22 24.76 0.59 -13.33
CA PHE A 22 25.68 0.47 -12.20
C PHE A 22 24.89 0.36 -10.90
N ALA A 23 25.41 -0.45 -9.98
CA ALA A 23 24.79 -0.65 -8.67
C ALA A 23 24.98 0.55 -7.73
N THR A 24 26.06 1.32 -7.91
CA THR A 24 26.39 2.46 -7.05
C THR A 24 26.93 3.65 -7.86
N ASN A 25 26.97 4.84 -7.26
CA ASN A 25 27.50 6.03 -7.93
C ASN A 25 29.02 5.87 -8.14
N GLU A 26 29.71 5.33 -7.15
CA GLU A 26 31.15 5.19 -7.13
C GLU A 26 31.62 4.26 -8.25
N THR A 27 30.89 3.17 -8.49
CA THR A 27 31.17 2.24 -9.59
C THR A 27 30.97 2.89 -10.96
N ALA A 28 29.96 3.75 -11.12
CA ALA A 28 29.78 4.54 -12.34
C ALA A 28 30.92 5.55 -12.54
N GLN A 29 31.30 6.30 -11.50
CA GLN A 29 32.37 7.30 -11.55
C GLN A 29 33.75 6.71 -11.89
N VAL A 30 34.08 5.54 -11.31
CA VAL A 30 35.33 4.85 -11.64
C VAL A 30 35.35 4.42 -13.11
N TRP A 31 34.20 3.95 -13.64
CA TRP A 31 34.08 3.56 -15.03
C TRP A 31 34.21 4.77 -15.98
N PHE A 32 33.57 5.91 -15.65
CA PHE A 32 33.65 7.14 -16.44
C PHE A 32 35.08 7.65 -16.59
N LYS A 33 35.87 7.68 -15.51
CA LYS A 33 37.29 8.10 -15.57
C LYS A 33 38.12 7.35 -16.61
N GLN A 34 37.75 6.12 -16.94
CA GLN A 34 38.51 5.26 -17.85
C GLN A 34 37.91 5.20 -19.27
N ASN A 35 36.60 5.35 -19.41
CA ASN A 35 35.89 5.02 -20.65
C ASN A 35 35.20 6.24 -21.26
N ASP A 36 34.65 7.13 -20.42
CA ASP A 36 33.97 8.35 -20.85
C ASP A 36 34.05 9.40 -19.74
N PRO A 37 35.09 10.25 -19.74
CA PRO A 37 35.32 11.23 -18.68
C PRO A 37 34.21 12.28 -18.55
N GLU A 38 33.40 12.49 -19.60
CA GLU A 38 32.29 13.43 -19.63
C GLU A 38 30.93 12.75 -19.42
N GLY A 39 30.92 11.42 -19.30
CA GLY A 39 29.72 10.61 -19.13
C GLY A 39 28.96 10.91 -17.84
N VAL A 40 27.62 10.93 -17.93
CA VAL A 40 26.72 11.17 -16.80
C VAL A 40 25.77 10.00 -16.61
N ALA A 41 25.73 9.44 -15.40
CA ALA A 41 24.73 8.45 -15.01
C ALA A 41 23.64 9.11 -14.16
N PHE A 42 22.38 8.73 -14.40
CA PHE A 42 21.23 9.18 -13.62
C PHE A 42 20.80 8.12 -12.60
N ALA A 43 20.53 8.56 -11.38
CA ALA A 43 20.05 7.68 -10.33
C ALA A 43 18.55 7.40 -10.51
N TYR A 44 18.22 6.13 -10.71
CA TYR A 44 16.86 5.61 -10.71
C TYR A 44 16.56 4.88 -9.41
N GLU A 45 15.47 5.26 -8.76
CA GLU A 45 15.03 4.60 -7.54
C GLU A 45 14.27 3.31 -7.89
N ILE A 46 14.81 2.16 -7.50
CA ILE A 46 14.15 0.87 -7.68
C ILE A 46 13.02 0.76 -6.67
N ILE A 47 11.81 0.61 -7.22
CA ILE A 47 10.55 0.49 -6.48
C ILE A 47 10.47 -0.86 -5.74
N LEU A 48 11.16 -1.91 -6.21
CA LEU A 48 11.14 -3.24 -5.62
C LEU A 48 12.20 -3.38 -4.50
N GLY A 49 11.82 -3.09 -3.25
CA GLY A 49 12.70 -3.27 -2.08
C GLY A 49 11.92 -3.59 -0.80
N PRO A 50 12.61 -3.78 0.36
CA PRO A 50 11.96 -4.13 1.63
C PRO A 50 10.85 -3.15 2.04
N ARG A 51 11.02 -1.87 1.70
CA ARG A 51 10.00 -0.83 1.91
C ARG A 51 8.72 -1.08 1.12
N TYR A 52 8.84 -1.59 -0.10
CA TYR A 52 7.69 -1.91 -0.96
C TYR A 52 6.99 -3.19 -0.50
N LEU A 53 7.75 -4.19 -0.04
CA LEU A 53 7.17 -5.37 0.64
C LEU A 53 6.39 -4.94 1.88
N ALA A 54 6.98 -4.13 2.76
CA ALA A 54 6.30 -3.61 3.94
C ALA A 54 5.03 -2.83 3.57
N LYS A 55 5.12 -1.92 2.58
CA LYS A 55 3.96 -1.20 2.05
C LYS A 55 2.87 -2.13 1.53
N THR A 56 3.25 -3.15 0.77
CA THR A 56 2.31 -4.13 0.20
C THR A 56 1.61 -4.91 1.32
N LEU A 57 2.36 -5.40 2.31
CA LEU A 57 1.81 -6.09 3.47
C LEU A 57 0.86 -5.21 4.28
N LEU A 58 1.21 -3.94 4.50
CA LEU A 58 0.35 -2.99 5.21
C LEU A 58 -0.93 -2.65 4.44
N VAL A 59 -0.88 -2.53 3.11
CA VAL A 59 -2.09 -2.30 2.30
C VAL A 59 -2.96 -3.56 2.24
N LEU A 60 -2.35 -4.75 2.18
CA LEU A 60 -3.09 -6.02 2.27
C LEU A 60 -3.72 -6.22 3.65
N SER A 61 -3.07 -5.79 4.73
CA SER A 61 -3.68 -5.87 6.07
C SER A 61 -4.91 -4.96 6.19
N VAL A 62 -4.96 -3.83 5.48
CA VAL A 62 -6.19 -3.02 5.38
C VAL A 62 -7.34 -3.81 4.75
N LEU A 63 -7.08 -4.57 3.68
CA LEU A 63 -8.12 -5.41 3.08
C LEU A 63 -8.61 -6.47 4.07
N LEU A 64 -7.69 -7.13 4.76
CA LEU A 64 -8.02 -8.13 5.78
C LEU A 64 -8.85 -7.54 6.92
N LEU A 65 -8.47 -6.36 7.42
CA LEU A 65 -9.20 -5.65 8.47
C LEU A 65 -10.57 -5.18 7.98
N GLY A 66 -10.69 -4.68 6.76
CA GLY A 66 -11.98 -4.30 6.17
C GLY A 66 -12.94 -5.48 6.01
N LEU A 67 -12.43 -6.64 5.60
CA LEU A 67 -13.20 -7.88 5.55
C LEU A 67 -13.60 -8.37 6.94
N ALA A 68 -12.69 -8.31 7.91
CA ALA A 68 -12.96 -8.69 9.30
C ALA A 68 -14.00 -7.76 9.95
N ASP A 69 -13.91 -6.45 9.70
CA ASP A 69 -14.89 -5.46 10.16
C ASP A 69 -16.28 -5.76 9.57
N LEU A 70 -16.35 -6.06 8.27
CA LEU A 70 -17.60 -6.43 7.61
C LEU A 70 -18.22 -7.71 8.19
N PHE A 71 -17.40 -8.74 8.41
CA PHE A 71 -17.86 -9.99 9.00
C PHE A 71 -18.34 -9.80 10.45
N THR A 72 -17.52 -9.15 11.28
CA THR A 72 -17.84 -8.92 12.70
C THR A 72 -19.06 -8.04 12.88
N THR A 73 -19.25 -7.03 12.03
CA THR A 73 -20.46 -6.21 12.01
C THR A 73 -21.70 -7.05 11.72
N ASN A 74 -21.67 -7.90 10.69
CA ASN A 74 -22.80 -8.77 10.37
C ASN A 74 -23.12 -9.75 11.50
N THR A 75 -22.10 -10.27 12.19
CA THR A 75 -22.29 -11.13 13.36
C THR A 75 -23.01 -10.40 14.49
N ILE A 76 -22.59 -9.17 14.82
CA ILE A 76 -23.23 -8.33 15.85
C ILE A 76 -24.71 -8.08 15.50
N LEU A 77 -24.99 -7.74 14.24
CA LEU A 77 -26.36 -7.50 13.77
C LEU A 77 -27.22 -8.77 13.86
N ASN A 78 -26.67 -9.94 13.51
CA ASN A 78 -27.37 -11.22 13.62
C ASN A 78 -27.67 -11.61 15.08
N LEU A 79 -26.84 -11.16 16.03
CA LEU A 79 -27.07 -11.35 17.47
C LEU A 79 -28.11 -10.36 18.03
N GLY A 80 -28.66 -9.45 17.22
CA GLY A 80 -29.65 -8.45 17.64
C GLY A 80 -29.04 -7.23 18.34
N PHE A 81 -27.71 -7.12 18.36
CA PHE A 81 -27.03 -5.92 18.84
C PHE A 81 -27.01 -4.84 17.74
N GLY A 82 -27.14 -3.59 18.15
CA GLY A 82 -27.13 -2.43 17.25
C GLY A 82 -25.71 -1.95 16.94
N GLU A 83 -25.55 -1.39 15.74
CA GLU A 83 -24.36 -0.64 15.36
C GLU A 83 -24.27 0.66 16.20
N LEU A 84 -23.21 0.81 17.01
CA LEU A 84 -23.04 1.98 17.89
C LEU A 84 -22.82 3.30 17.13
N ASN A 85 -22.39 3.22 15.87
CA ASN A 85 -22.13 4.39 15.04
C ASN A 85 -23.44 4.88 14.36
N PRO A 86 -23.97 6.07 14.72
CA PRO A 86 -25.24 6.56 14.18
C PRO A 86 -25.26 6.68 12.66
N PHE A 87 -24.12 7.05 12.05
CA PHE A 87 -24.00 7.18 10.60
C PHE A 87 -24.11 5.81 9.92
N MET A 88 -23.47 4.79 10.51
CA MET A 88 -23.51 3.42 10.00
C MET A 88 -24.92 2.84 10.14
N HIS A 89 -25.61 3.12 11.25
CA HIS A 89 -26.99 2.70 11.44
C HIS A 89 -27.93 3.31 10.38
N VAL A 90 -27.84 4.63 10.14
CA VAL A 90 -28.64 5.29 9.09
C VAL A 90 -28.38 4.64 7.74
N ALA A 91 -27.13 4.43 7.39
CA ALA A 91 -26.80 3.94 6.07
C ALA A 91 -27.08 2.42 5.90
N GLN A 92 -27.06 1.63 6.97
CA GLN A 92 -27.63 0.27 7.01
C GLN A 92 -29.16 0.29 6.81
N THR A 93 -29.89 1.20 7.45
CA THR A 93 -31.35 1.30 7.27
C THR A 93 -31.75 1.72 5.84
N LEU A 94 -30.91 2.53 5.19
CA LEU A 94 -31.15 2.99 3.82
C LEU A 94 -30.78 1.94 2.77
N LEU A 95 -29.70 1.19 2.97
CA LEU A 95 -29.14 0.29 1.96
C LEU A 95 -29.46 -1.20 2.20
N GLY A 96 -29.92 -1.56 3.40
CA GLY A 96 -30.28 -2.92 3.77
C GLY A 96 -29.13 -3.91 3.48
N PRO A 97 -29.40 -5.06 2.83
CA PRO A 97 -28.37 -6.04 2.48
C PRO A 97 -27.25 -5.51 1.58
N TRP A 98 -27.50 -4.43 0.82
CA TRP A 98 -26.52 -3.81 -0.07
C TRP A 98 -25.48 -2.97 0.67
N TRP A 99 -25.63 -2.79 1.99
CA TRP A 99 -24.70 -2.06 2.87
C TRP A 99 -23.24 -2.53 2.78
N LEU A 100 -23.03 -3.80 2.44
CA LEU A 100 -21.71 -4.40 2.28
C LEU A 100 -20.90 -3.74 1.15
N ILE A 101 -21.57 -3.29 0.09
CA ILE A 101 -20.92 -2.71 -1.09
C ILE A 101 -20.24 -1.36 -0.76
N PRO A 102 -20.91 -0.36 -0.19
CA PRO A 102 -20.26 0.88 0.23
C PRO A 102 -19.10 0.66 1.20
N LYS A 103 -19.23 -0.29 2.14
CA LYS A 103 -18.21 -0.58 3.15
C LYS A 103 -16.94 -1.13 2.49
N LEU A 104 -17.08 -2.11 1.59
CA LEU A 104 -15.97 -2.60 0.76
C LEU A 104 -15.41 -1.51 -0.15
N GLY A 105 -16.27 -0.69 -0.75
CA GLY A 105 -15.87 0.45 -1.58
C GLY A 105 -14.97 1.43 -0.83
N LEU A 106 -15.32 1.78 0.41
CA LEU A 106 -14.48 2.60 1.30
C LEU A 106 -13.13 1.93 1.59
N THR A 107 -13.12 0.62 1.85
CA THR A 107 -11.86 -0.14 2.02
C THR A 107 -10.97 -0.02 0.78
N TYR A 108 -11.53 -0.21 -0.42
CA TYR A 108 -10.78 -0.08 -1.67
C TYR A 108 -10.26 1.34 -1.92
N ILE A 109 -11.09 2.36 -1.66
CA ILE A 109 -10.67 3.78 -1.77
C ILE A 109 -9.50 4.05 -0.82
N MET A 110 -9.59 3.57 0.42
CA MET A 110 -8.52 3.73 1.41
C MET A 110 -7.25 3.02 0.98
N MET A 111 -7.33 1.76 0.52
CA MET A 111 -6.18 1.04 -0.03
C MET A 111 -5.52 1.81 -1.18
N TRP A 112 -6.32 2.40 -2.07
CA TRP A 112 -5.82 3.19 -3.19
C TRP A 112 -5.11 4.48 -2.74
N LEU A 113 -5.66 5.19 -1.75
CA LEU A 113 -5.02 6.37 -1.16
C LEU A 113 -3.70 6.01 -0.46
N LEU A 114 -3.70 4.92 0.31
CA LEU A 114 -2.49 4.42 0.98
C LEU A 114 -1.43 3.95 -0.02
N TRP A 115 -1.85 3.39 -1.15
CA TRP A 115 -0.95 3.00 -2.23
C TRP A 115 -0.26 4.21 -2.88
N ARG A 116 -0.87 5.40 -2.87
CA ARG A 116 -0.21 6.63 -3.33
C ARG A 116 0.79 7.20 -2.32
N SER A 117 0.74 6.78 -1.06
CA SER A 117 1.69 7.23 -0.03
C SER A 117 3.08 6.62 -0.25
N ASN A 118 4.11 7.47 -0.17
CA ASN A 118 5.51 7.04 -0.19
C ASN A 118 6.07 6.73 1.21
N ASN A 119 5.33 7.07 2.27
CA ASN A 119 5.76 6.87 3.65
C ASN A 119 5.04 5.69 4.30
N PRO A 120 5.75 4.57 4.61
CA PRO A 120 5.14 3.39 5.23
C PRO A 120 4.65 3.64 6.66
N TYR A 121 5.22 4.61 7.39
CA TYR A 121 4.75 4.95 8.74
C TYR A 121 3.33 5.50 8.73
N ASN A 122 3.01 6.36 7.77
CA ASN A 122 1.65 6.90 7.61
C ASN A 122 0.66 5.77 7.30
N ILE A 123 1.08 4.78 6.50
CA ILE A 123 0.25 3.61 6.19
C ILE A 123 0.01 2.79 7.47
N ALA A 124 1.04 2.55 8.27
CA ALA A 124 0.92 1.81 9.51
C ALA A 124 -0.02 2.49 10.53
N LEU A 125 0.00 3.83 10.63
CA LEU A 125 -0.93 4.57 11.47
C LEU A 125 -2.38 4.37 11.03
N VAL A 126 -2.67 4.42 9.73
CA VAL A 126 -4.02 4.19 9.21
C VAL A 126 -4.43 2.73 9.45
N VAL A 127 -3.55 1.76 9.23
CA VAL A 127 -3.80 0.34 9.55
C VAL A 127 -4.16 0.18 11.03
N ALA A 128 -3.43 0.81 11.94
CA ALA A 128 -3.71 0.74 13.37
C ALA A 128 -5.10 1.30 13.72
N LEU A 129 -5.51 2.41 13.07
CA LEU A 129 -6.86 2.94 13.23
C LEU A 129 -7.93 1.99 12.68
N CYS A 130 -7.66 1.28 11.58
CA CYS A 130 -8.57 0.28 11.01
C CYS A 130 -8.79 -0.93 11.92
N CYS A 131 -7.86 -1.22 12.84
CA CYS A 131 -8.06 -2.27 13.83
C CYS A 131 -9.15 -1.93 14.86
N THR A 132 -9.38 -0.65 15.12
CA THR A 132 -10.30 -0.21 16.19
C THR A 132 -11.73 -0.75 16.06
N PRO A 133 -12.43 -0.64 14.90
CA PRO A 133 -13.77 -1.22 14.76
C PRO A 133 -13.76 -2.74 14.90
N VAL A 134 -12.76 -3.43 14.33
CA VAL A 134 -12.65 -4.90 14.41
C VAL A 134 -12.50 -5.35 15.86
N LEU A 135 -11.60 -4.73 16.62
CA LEU A 135 -11.35 -5.06 18.02
C LEU A 135 -12.58 -4.76 18.89
N ASN A 136 -13.22 -3.61 18.67
CA ASN A 136 -14.46 -3.27 19.38
C ASN A 136 -15.56 -4.29 19.12
N ASN A 137 -15.74 -4.68 17.85
CA ASN A 137 -16.75 -5.67 17.48
C ASN A 137 -16.45 -7.05 18.08
N LEU A 138 -15.18 -7.48 18.07
CA LEU A 138 -14.77 -8.74 18.69
C LEU A 138 -15.05 -8.76 20.19
N LEU A 139 -14.77 -7.66 20.92
CA LEU A 139 -15.07 -7.56 22.35
C LEU A 139 -16.57 -7.73 22.64
N ILE A 140 -17.43 -7.09 21.84
CA ILE A 140 -18.89 -7.23 21.95
C ILE A 140 -19.31 -8.68 21.71
N ILE A 141 -18.81 -9.32 20.63
CA ILE A 141 -19.14 -10.71 20.30
C ILE A 141 -18.69 -11.66 21.42
N THR A 142 -17.49 -11.46 21.97
CA THR A 142 -16.98 -12.30 23.07
C THR A 142 -17.73 -12.09 24.38
N GLY A 143 -18.30 -10.91 24.61
CA GLY A 143 -19.13 -10.63 25.80
C GLY A 143 -20.58 -11.08 25.66
N ALA A 144 -21.01 -11.42 24.44
CA ALA A 144 -22.37 -11.91 24.14
C ALA A 144 -22.48 -13.44 24.10
N ASN A 145 -21.35 -14.15 23.99
CA ASN A 145 -21.24 -15.60 24.11
C ASN A 145 -20.96 -16.01 25.56
#